data_AF-A0A2N9EK14-F1
#
_entry.id   AF-A0A2N9EK14-F1
#
_cell.length_a   1.000
_cell.length_b   1.000
_cell.length_c   1.000
_cell.angle_alpha   90.00
_cell.angle_beta   90.00
_cell.angle_gamma   90.00
#
_symmetry.space_group_name_H-M   'P 1'
#
loop_
_entity.id
_entity.type
_entity.pdbx_description
1 polymer ?
#
loop_
_entity_poly.entity_id
_entity_poly.type
_entity_poly.pdbx_seq_one_letter_code
_entity_poly.pdbx_strand_id
1 'polypeptide(L)'
;MEIMSRFNWETFGHFKPFYIKGFSFGERMIKGPCQIWFFVSFNALFATGSLIFLLSAMAFGYMYMFPTYSPVINSFGISESNVSNDVSNGTCNVFNGSWVHDESYPLYDASRCPFAERGFNCLANGRKDGRYAEWRWKPNNCNIPRFNARAILEKLRGKRVVFVGDSLSRTQWESLICMLMTGVEDKRSVYEVNGHKITKQIRFLGVRFSSFNFSIDFYRSVFLVQPGPVPRRAPKRVKTVLRLDKMDSISKEWIDSDVLIFNSGHWWTRTKLFEM
;
A
#
# COMPACT_ATOMS: atom_id res chain seq x y z
N MET A 1 -15.02 26.09 11.58
CA MET A 1 -14.77 27.04 12.67
C MET A 1 -13.87 26.30 13.65
N GLU A 2 -12.64 26.78 13.82
CA GLU A 2 -11.56 26.28 14.69
C GLU A 2 -11.13 24.81 14.55
N ILE A 3 -9.89 24.60 14.09
CA ILE A 3 -8.80 23.89 14.79
C ILE A 3 -7.58 23.96 13.85
N MET A 4 -6.73 24.96 14.04
CA MET A 4 -5.31 24.89 13.68
C MET A 4 -4.54 25.73 14.70
N SER A 5 -4.16 25.11 15.82
CA SER A 5 -3.09 25.62 16.64
C SER A 5 -2.18 24.48 17.07
N ARG A 6 -0.92 24.62 16.64
CA ARG A 6 0.32 23.95 17.06
C ARG A 6 1.15 23.58 15.83
N PHE A 7 1.74 24.60 15.22
CA PHE A 7 3.02 24.42 14.55
C PHE A 7 4.06 25.32 15.22
N ASN A 8 5.11 24.68 15.69
CA ASN A 8 6.15 25.22 16.56
C ASN A 8 7.14 26.07 15.75
N TRP A 9 7.38 27.30 16.19
CA TRP A 9 8.13 28.36 15.49
C TRP A 9 9.66 28.35 15.77
N GLU A 10 10.18 27.28 16.36
CA GLU A 10 11.56 27.23 16.88
C GLU A 10 12.66 26.99 15.83
N THR A 11 12.36 26.91 14.53
CA THR A 11 13.38 26.56 13.50
C THR A 11 13.89 27.72 12.63
N PHE A 12 13.56 28.98 12.94
CA PHE A 12 14.08 30.15 12.19
C PHE A 12 14.93 31.11 13.02
N GLY A 13 15.45 30.65 14.17
CA GLY A 13 16.51 31.33 14.89
C GLY A 13 17.87 31.15 14.24
N HIS A 14 18.12 31.69 13.04
CA HIS A 14 19.49 31.95 12.54
C HIS A 14 19.64 32.94 11.36
N PHE A 15 18.58 33.61 10.89
CA PHE A 15 18.67 34.62 9.80
C PHE A 15 18.45 36.08 10.26
N LYS A 16 18.82 36.40 11.49
CA LYS A 16 18.77 37.77 12.05
C LYS A 16 20.20 38.27 12.35
N PRO A 17 20.99 38.62 11.32
CA PRO A 17 21.66 39.93 11.36
C PRO A 17 21.90 40.62 9.99
N PHE A 18 21.14 40.33 8.93
CA PHE A 18 21.34 41.00 7.61
C PHE A 18 20.31 42.06 7.23
N TYR A 19 19.21 42.20 7.98
CA TYR A 19 18.13 43.16 7.65
C TYR A 19 18.27 44.56 8.28
N ILE A 20 19.31 44.83 9.07
CA ILE A 20 19.53 46.14 9.74
C ILE A 20 20.61 47.00 9.03
N LYS A 21 21.13 46.57 7.87
CA LYS A 21 22.11 47.36 7.09
C LYS A 21 21.56 47.96 5.79
N GLY A 22 20.27 47.78 5.50
CA GLY A 22 19.62 48.32 4.30
C GLY A 22 18.79 49.59 4.51
N PHE A 23 18.59 50.05 5.76
CA PHE A 23 17.66 51.14 6.09
C PHE A 23 18.32 52.40 6.69
N SER A 24 19.63 52.61 6.48
CA SER A 24 20.37 53.78 7.00
C SER A 24 21.13 54.57 5.93
N PHE A 25 20.65 54.57 4.69
CA PHE A 25 21.16 55.49 3.66
C PHE A 25 20.05 56.37 3.09
N GLY A 26 19.05 56.66 3.92
CA GLY A 26 18.08 57.72 3.71
C GLY A 26 18.33 58.82 4.72
N GLU A 27 19.38 59.63 4.53
CA GLU A 27 19.38 61.05 4.93
C GLU A 27 20.67 61.77 4.48
N ARG A 28 20.45 62.89 3.77
CA ARG A 28 21.35 63.99 3.35
C ARG A 28 21.92 64.01 1.92
N MET A 29 21.73 65.20 1.34
CA MET A 29 22.20 65.79 0.07
C MET A 29 21.12 65.76 -1.05
N ILE A 30 20.12 66.66 -1.03
CA ILE A 30 20.10 68.07 -1.54
C ILE A 30 20.08 68.20 -3.09
N LYS A 31 18.92 68.67 -3.61
CA LYS A 31 18.62 69.41 -4.87
C LYS A 31 18.68 68.69 -6.24
N GLY A 32 17.51 68.44 -6.88
CA GLY A 32 17.36 68.14 -8.34
C GLY A 32 16.10 67.31 -8.70
N PRO A 33 15.51 67.40 -9.92
CA PRO A 33 14.06 67.34 -10.15
C PRO A 33 13.41 65.93 -10.23
N CYS A 34 12.08 65.97 -10.05
CA CYS A 34 11.10 64.92 -9.79
C CYS A 34 10.83 63.89 -10.94
N GLN A 35 11.86 63.36 -11.61
CA GLN A 35 11.66 62.34 -12.67
C GLN A 35 12.22 60.94 -12.37
N ILE A 36 13.12 60.78 -11.39
CA ILE A 36 13.82 59.50 -11.16
C ILE A 36 13.00 58.50 -10.34
N TRP A 37 12.10 58.96 -9.48
CA TRP A 37 11.28 58.08 -8.62
C TRP A 37 10.24 57.25 -9.38
N PHE A 38 9.70 57.77 -10.48
CA PHE A 38 8.69 57.07 -11.28
C PHE A 38 9.25 55.82 -11.97
N PHE A 39 10.51 55.86 -12.43
CA PHE A 39 11.13 54.75 -13.14
C PHE A 39 11.55 53.59 -12.23
N VAL A 40 12.01 53.90 -11.00
CA VAL A 40 12.35 52.86 -10.01
C VAL A 40 11.09 52.08 -9.59
N SER A 41 9.97 52.77 -9.43
CA SER A 41 8.67 52.13 -9.14
C SER A 41 8.19 51.25 -10.30
N PHE A 42 8.36 51.68 -11.55
CA PHE A 42 7.89 50.94 -12.71
C PHE A 42 8.73 49.67 -12.96
N ASN A 43 10.06 49.76 -12.83
CA ASN A 43 10.94 48.59 -12.95
C ASN A 43 10.73 47.58 -11.81
N ALA A 44 10.47 48.06 -10.59
CA ALA A 44 10.11 47.20 -9.46
C ALA A 44 8.77 46.48 -9.70
N LEU A 45 7.75 47.19 -10.20
CA LEU A 45 6.46 46.61 -10.57
C LEU A 45 6.63 45.56 -11.68
N PHE A 46 7.42 45.84 -12.71
CA PHE A 46 7.68 44.89 -13.79
C PHE A 46 8.42 43.64 -13.29
N ALA A 47 9.42 43.82 -12.43
CA ALA A 47 10.17 42.70 -11.83
C ALA A 47 9.27 41.84 -10.93
N THR A 48 8.42 42.47 -10.10
CA THR A 48 7.47 41.74 -9.25
C THR A 48 6.40 41.01 -10.07
N GLY A 49 5.86 41.65 -11.11
CA GLY A 49 4.90 41.03 -12.02
C GLY A 49 5.50 39.84 -12.77
N SER A 50 6.73 39.97 -13.26
CA SER A 50 7.44 38.89 -13.94
C SER A 50 7.74 37.72 -12.99
N LEU A 51 8.08 37.99 -11.73
CA LEU A 51 8.29 36.95 -10.72
C LEU A 51 6.99 36.20 -10.38
N ILE A 52 5.88 36.93 -10.21
CA ILE A 52 4.56 36.32 -9.96
C ILE A 52 4.14 35.46 -11.15
N PHE A 53 4.33 35.96 -12.38
CA PHE A 53 4.02 35.20 -13.58
C PHE A 53 4.83 33.89 -13.66
N LEU A 54 6.15 33.95 -13.41
CA LEU A 54 7.01 32.77 -13.36
C LEU A 54 6.58 31.78 -12.28
N LEU A 55 6.28 32.25 -11.07
CA LEU A 55 5.78 31.39 -9.98
C LEU A 55 4.43 30.75 -10.34
N SER A 56 3.53 31.50 -10.97
CA SER A 56 2.25 30.97 -11.42
C SER A 56 2.42 29.91 -12.53
N ALA A 57 3.28 30.16 -13.51
CA ALA A 57 3.58 29.22 -14.59
C ALA A 57 4.21 27.92 -14.06
N MET A 58 5.12 28.03 -13.07
CA MET A 58 5.68 26.86 -12.39
C MET A 58 4.62 26.10 -11.60
N ALA A 59 3.70 26.79 -10.92
CA ALA A 59 2.60 26.15 -10.19
C ALA A 59 1.62 25.43 -11.14
N PHE A 60 1.24 26.06 -12.25
CA PHE A 60 0.39 25.45 -13.27
C PHE A 60 1.09 24.27 -13.96
N GLY A 61 2.38 24.40 -14.29
CA GLY A 61 3.19 23.31 -14.83
C GLY A 61 3.30 22.14 -13.85
N TYR A 62 3.47 22.44 -12.56
CA TYR A 62 3.48 21.43 -11.49
C TYR A 62 2.13 20.72 -11.38
N MET A 63 1.02 21.45 -11.39
CA MET A 63 -0.33 20.88 -11.36
C MET A 63 -0.66 20.04 -12.60
N TYR A 64 -0.10 20.41 -13.77
CA TYR A 64 -0.30 19.67 -15.02
C TYR A 64 0.57 18.40 -15.11
N MET A 65 1.83 18.47 -14.65
CA MET A 65 2.76 17.34 -14.65
C MET A 65 2.52 16.36 -13.49
N PHE A 66 2.04 16.88 -12.37
CA PHE A 66 1.66 16.12 -11.19
C PHE A 66 0.19 16.42 -10.89
N PRO A 67 -0.76 15.89 -11.69
CA PRO A 67 -2.15 15.89 -11.26
C PRO A 67 -2.15 15.22 -9.89
N THR A 68 -2.58 15.96 -8.87
CA THR A 68 -2.79 15.38 -7.55
C THR A 68 -3.77 14.25 -7.74
N TYR A 69 -3.25 13.03 -7.84
CA TYR A 69 -4.05 11.84 -7.73
C TYR A 69 -4.69 11.96 -6.35
N SER A 70 -5.95 12.40 -6.30
CA SER A 70 -6.81 11.97 -5.23
C SER A 70 -6.59 10.46 -5.11
N PRO A 71 -6.36 9.90 -3.91
CA PRO A 71 -6.40 8.47 -3.77
C PRO A 71 -7.79 8.07 -4.25
N VAL A 72 -7.88 7.56 -5.47
CA VAL A 72 -9.04 6.83 -5.95
C VAL A 72 -9.01 5.53 -5.18
N ILE A 73 -9.30 5.60 -3.88
CA ILE A 73 -10.10 4.57 -3.26
C ILE A 73 -11.47 4.78 -3.92
N ASN A 74 -11.61 4.26 -5.14
CA ASN A 74 -12.89 3.72 -5.53
C ASN A 74 -13.14 2.68 -4.46
N SER A 75 -13.86 3.06 -3.39
CA SER A 75 -14.65 2.09 -2.66
C SER A 75 -15.39 1.38 -3.78
N PHE A 76 -15.04 0.12 -4.03
CA PHE A 76 -15.77 -0.68 -4.98
C PHE A 76 -17.22 -0.56 -4.55
N GLY A 77 -17.98 0.26 -5.28
CA GLY A 77 -19.41 0.33 -5.13
C GLY A 77 -19.84 -1.10 -5.32
N ILE A 78 -20.30 -1.72 -4.23
CA ILE A 78 -21.02 -2.97 -4.33
C ILE A 78 -22.11 -2.64 -5.33
N SER A 79 -22.01 -3.19 -6.53
CA SER A 79 -23.02 -3.00 -7.58
C SER A 79 -24.35 -3.25 -6.91
N GLU A 80 -25.21 -2.23 -6.86
CA GLU A 80 -26.55 -2.32 -6.32
C GLU A 80 -27.32 -3.34 -7.15
N SER A 81 -27.24 -4.60 -6.77
CA SER A 81 -28.21 -5.61 -7.13
C SER A 81 -28.97 -5.97 -5.86
N ASN A 82 -30.08 -5.25 -5.67
CA ASN A 82 -31.18 -5.55 -4.76
C ASN A 82 -30.80 -5.76 -3.28
N VAL A 83 -29.99 -4.86 -2.72
CA VAL A 83 -29.89 -4.72 -1.26
C VAL A 83 -30.99 -3.76 -0.82
N SER A 84 -31.92 -4.27 -0.02
CA SER A 84 -32.96 -3.51 0.67
C SER A 84 -32.40 -2.23 1.28
N ASN A 85 -33.13 -1.12 1.08
CA ASN A 85 -32.88 0.19 1.68
C ASN A 85 -32.76 0.11 3.21
N ASP A 86 -31.57 -0.18 3.71
CA ASP A 86 -31.16 0.16 5.08
C ASP A 86 -29.96 1.10 4.96
N VAL A 87 -30.27 2.35 4.65
CA VAL A 87 -29.32 3.45 4.58
C VAL A 87 -28.88 3.75 6.01
N SER A 88 -27.92 2.98 6.52
CA SER A 88 -27.06 3.49 7.59
C SER A 88 -26.09 4.46 6.93
N ASN A 89 -26.28 5.75 7.22
CA ASN A 89 -25.48 6.89 6.75
C ASN A 89 -24.03 6.88 7.28
N GLY A 90 -23.50 5.72 7.65
CA GLY A 90 -22.15 5.53 8.20
C GLY A 90 -21.28 4.75 7.24
N THR A 91 -20.03 5.20 7.07
CA THR A 91 -19.00 4.43 6.37
C THR A 91 -18.89 3.02 6.95
N CYS A 92 -19.14 1.99 6.14
CA CYS A 92 -19.01 0.58 6.54
C CYS A 92 -17.55 0.28 6.93
N ASN A 93 -17.29 0.21 8.24
CA ASN A 93 -16.00 -0.25 8.74
C ASN A 93 -15.97 -1.78 8.79
N VAL A 94 -15.43 -2.39 7.74
CA VAL A 94 -15.32 -3.86 7.60
C VAL A 94 -14.45 -4.53 8.67
N PHE A 95 -13.65 -3.77 9.41
CA PHE A 95 -12.79 -4.27 10.48
C PHE A 95 -13.44 -4.23 11.87
N ASN A 96 -14.64 -3.63 12.00
CA ASN A 96 -15.40 -3.60 13.23
C ASN A 96 -16.62 -4.54 13.13
N GLY A 97 -16.57 -5.64 13.87
CA GLY A 97 -17.51 -6.73 13.75
C GLY A 97 -17.28 -7.81 14.79
N SER A 98 -17.92 -8.96 14.56
CA SER A 98 -17.75 -10.14 15.39
C SER A 98 -17.67 -11.40 14.55
N TRP A 99 -17.02 -12.43 15.09
CA TRP A 99 -17.10 -13.77 14.54
C TRP A 99 -18.48 -14.36 14.82
N VAL A 100 -19.11 -14.91 13.79
CA VAL A 100 -20.40 -15.62 13.89
C VAL A 100 -20.23 -17.02 13.31
N HIS A 101 -20.91 -17.99 13.92
CA HIS A 101 -20.99 -19.33 13.39
C HIS A 101 -21.83 -19.35 12.11
N ASP A 102 -21.38 -20.09 11.10
CA ASP A 102 -21.99 -20.14 9.79
C ASP A 102 -21.83 -21.55 9.18
N GLU A 103 -22.93 -22.28 9.06
CA GLU A 103 -22.94 -23.65 8.54
C GLU A 103 -22.55 -23.73 7.06
N SER A 104 -22.54 -22.61 6.33
CA SER A 104 -22.09 -22.58 4.93
C SER A 104 -20.56 -22.64 4.78
N TYR A 105 -19.82 -22.63 5.88
CA TYR A 105 -18.36 -22.65 5.91
C TYR A 105 -17.81 -24.07 6.19
N PRO A 106 -16.56 -24.37 5.77
CA PRO A 106 -15.59 -23.50 5.11
C PRO A 106 -15.86 -23.27 3.62
N LEU A 107 -15.28 -22.20 3.07
CA LEU A 107 -15.39 -21.86 1.65
C LEU A 107 -14.67 -22.85 0.71
N TYR A 108 -13.77 -23.68 1.24
CA TYR A 108 -13.07 -24.73 0.50
C TYR A 108 -12.60 -25.82 1.46
N ASP A 109 -12.41 -27.03 0.93
CA ASP A 109 -11.74 -28.12 1.64
C ASP A 109 -10.23 -28.04 1.39
N ALA A 110 -9.46 -27.75 2.43
CA ALA A 110 -8.01 -27.65 2.37
C ALA A 110 -7.35 -28.96 1.92
N SER A 111 -7.96 -30.13 2.20
CA SER A 111 -7.44 -31.44 1.78
C SER A 111 -7.54 -31.70 0.29
N ARG A 112 -8.42 -30.97 -0.39
CA ARG A 112 -8.66 -31.11 -1.84
C ARG A 112 -7.92 -30.06 -2.66
N CYS A 113 -7.27 -29.10 -2.02
CA CYS A 113 -6.52 -28.06 -2.71
C CYS A 113 -5.04 -28.44 -2.88
N PRO A 114 -4.52 -28.57 -4.11
CA PRO A 114 -3.12 -28.95 -4.34
C PRO A 114 -2.10 -27.86 -3.98
N PHE A 115 -2.55 -26.61 -3.83
CA PHE A 115 -1.69 -25.47 -3.50
C PHE A 115 -1.58 -25.18 -2.00
N ALA A 116 -2.42 -25.82 -1.17
CA ALA A 116 -2.31 -25.69 0.27
C ALA A 116 -1.07 -26.43 0.78
N GLU A 117 -0.15 -25.75 1.48
CA GLU A 117 0.98 -26.42 2.11
C GLU A 117 0.47 -27.48 3.10
N ARG A 118 1.05 -28.68 3.07
CA ARG A 118 0.66 -29.78 3.95
C ARG A 118 0.64 -29.39 5.43
N GLY A 119 1.56 -28.51 5.86
CA GLY A 119 1.61 -28.01 7.23
C GLY A 119 0.36 -27.22 7.67
N PHE A 120 -0.44 -26.69 6.74
CA PHE A 120 -1.68 -25.96 7.04
C PHE A 120 -2.93 -26.82 6.94
N ASN A 121 -2.82 -28.09 6.52
CA ASN A 121 -3.95 -29.01 6.53
C ASN A 121 -4.14 -29.67 7.90
N CYS A 122 -4.71 -28.92 8.85
CA CYS A 122 -4.88 -29.35 10.23
C CYS A 122 -5.62 -30.69 10.38
N LEU A 123 -6.69 -30.90 9.59
CA LEU A 123 -7.49 -32.13 9.65
C LEU A 123 -6.68 -33.34 9.17
N ALA A 124 -6.01 -33.23 8.02
CA ALA A 124 -5.13 -34.31 7.55
C ALA A 124 -3.92 -34.54 8.48
N ASN A 125 -3.53 -33.52 9.24
CA ASN A 125 -2.46 -33.61 10.25
C ASN A 125 -2.97 -34.07 11.63
N GLY A 126 -4.19 -34.59 11.74
CA GLY A 126 -4.69 -35.27 12.93
C GLY A 126 -5.50 -34.42 13.91
N ARG A 127 -5.81 -33.16 13.57
CA ARG A 127 -6.78 -32.37 14.36
C ARG A 127 -8.16 -33.02 14.29
N LYS A 128 -8.79 -33.22 15.45
CA LYS A 128 -10.07 -33.94 15.58
C LYS A 128 -11.29 -33.03 15.50
N ASP A 129 -11.16 -31.77 15.90
CA ASP A 129 -12.26 -30.79 15.87
C ASP A 129 -12.28 -30.00 14.55
N GLY A 130 -13.47 -29.87 13.94
CA GLY A 130 -13.67 -29.16 12.66
C GLY A 130 -14.31 -27.77 12.78
N ARG A 131 -15.00 -27.48 13.89
CA ARG A 131 -15.83 -26.27 14.06
C ARG A 131 -15.08 -24.94 13.96
N TYR A 132 -13.74 -24.95 14.06
CA TYR A 132 -12.94 -23.75 13.84
C TYR A 132 -13.07 -23.20 12.42
N ALA A 133 -13.42 -24.05 11.45
CA ALA A 133 -13.56 -23.69 10.05
C ALA A 133 -14.93 -23.07 9.72
N GLU A 134 -15.90 -23.18 10.62
CA GLU A 134 -17.31 -22.76 10.48
C GLU A 134 -17.56 -21.32 10.97
N TRP A 135 -16.50 -20.51 11.10
CA TRP A 135 -16.61 -19.14 11.57
C TRP A 135 -16.49 -18.15 10.42
N ARG A 136 -17.41 -17.19 10.38
CA ARG A 136 -17.42 -16.08 9.43
C ARG A 136 -17.30 -14.75 10.17
N TRP A 137 -16.51 -13.83 9.61
CA TRP A 137 -16.46 -12.44 10.10
C TRP A 137 -17.69 -11.67 9.61
N LYS A 138 -18.43 -11.03 10.53
CA LYS A 138 -19.60 -10.20 10.24
C LYS A 138 -19.37 -8.78 10.76
N PRO A 139 -19.23 -7.76 9.88
CA PRO A 139 -19.19 -6.36 10.32
C PRO A 139 -20.49 -5.95 10.99
N ASN A 140 -20.41 -5.02 11.93
CA ASN A 140 -21.58 -4.59 12.73
C ASN A 140 -22.61 -3.82 11.89
N ASN A 141 -22.14 -2.93 11.01
CA ASN A 141 -22.98 -1.93 10.35
C ASN A 141 -23.16 -2.16 8.85
N CYS A 142 -22.79 -3.35 8.35
CA CYS A 142 -22.89 -3.66 6.93
C CYS A 142 -22.79 -5.16 6.64
N ASN A 143 -23.39 -5.57 5.52
CA ASN A 143 -23.32 -6.93 5.04
C ASN A 143 -22.25 -7.04 3.94
N ILE A 144 -21.24 -7.89 4.16
CA ILE A 144 -20.28 -8.26 3.11
C ILE A 144 -20.96 -9.30 2.20
N PRO A 145 -20.97 -9.10 0.86
CA PRO A 145 -21.49 -10.09 -0.08
C PRO A 145 -20.85 -11.46 0.12
N ARG A 146 -21.63 -12.52 -0.08
CA ARG A 146 -21.11 -13.90 -0.01
C ARG A 146 -20.04 -14.11 -1.08
N PHE A 147 -19.01 -14.88 -0.72
CA PHE A 147 -17.93 -15.22 -1.64
C PHE A 147 -18.49 -16.04 -2.81
N ASN A 148 -18.28 -15.56 -4.03
CA ASN A 148 -18.61 -16.27 -5.26
C ASN A 148 -17.33 -16.36 -6.11
N ALA A 149 -16.72 -17.55 -6.12
CA ALA A 149 -15.44 -17.79 -6.77
C ALA A 149 -15.46 -17.42 -8.25
N ARG A 150 -16.51 -17.80 -8.98
CA ARG A 150 -16.60 -17.53 -10.42
C ARG A 150 -16.77 -16.04 -10.70
N ALA A 151 -17.63 -15.35 -9.95
CA ALA A 151 -17.80 -13.90 -10.09
C ALA A 151 -16.49 -13.15 -9.83
N ILE A 152 -15.69 -13.58 -8.86
CA ILE A 152 -14.38 -12.98 -8.57
C ILE A 152 -13.38 -13.30 -9.68
N LEU A 153 -13.33 -14.54 -10.15
CA LEU A 153 -12.47 -14.94 -11.27
C LEU A 153 -12.76 -14.15 -12.54
N GLU A 154 -14.03 -13.89 -12.85
CA GLU A 154 -14.42 -13.04 -13.97
C GLU A 154 -13.99 -11.58 -13.77
N LYS A 155 -14.11 -11.04 -12.55
CA LYS A 155 -13.61 -9.69 -12.22
C LYS A 155 -12.09 -9.59 -12.33
N LEU A 156 -11.37 -10.68 -12.04
CA LEU A 156 -9.91 -10.77 -12.12
C LEU A 156 -9.43 -11.25 -13.50
N ARG A 157 -10.33 -11.41 -14.47
CA ARG A 157 -9.97 -11.87 -15.82
C ARG A 157 -8.95 -10.93 -16.46
N GLY A 158 -7.86 -11.50 -16.96
CA GLY A 158 -6.77 -10.72 -17.57
C GLY A 158 -5.93 -9.91 -16.59
N LYS A 159 -6.13 -10.08 -15.28
CA LYS A 159 -5.43 -9.30 -14.25
C LYS A 159 -4.29 -10.07 -13.60
N ARG A 160 -3.37 -9.33 -13.00
CA ARG A 160 -2.29 -9.83 -12.16
C ARG A 160 -2.44 -9.34 -10.73
N VAL A 161 -2.70 -10.27 -9.81
CA VAL A 161 -2.73 -10.01 -8.36
C VAL A 161 -1.41 -10.45 -7.75
N VAL A 162 -0.76 -9.59 -6.96
CA VAL A 162 0.54 -9.89 -6.36
C VAL A 162 0.50 -9.70 -4.85
N PHE A 163 0.89 -10.75 -4.13
CA PHE A 163 1.16 -10.73 -2.70
C PHE A 163 2.65 -10.54 -2.46
N VAL A 164 2.99 -9.63 -1.56
CA VAL A 164 4.36 -9.34 -1.18
C VAL A 164 4.46 -9.37 0.34
N GLY A 165 5.40 -10.13 0.87
CA GLY A 165 5.64 -10.09 2.31
C GLY A 165 6.33 -11.30 2.90
N ASP A 166 5.97 -11.56 4.16
CA ASP A 166 6.45 -12.69 4.93
C ASP A 166 5.59 -13.95 4.72
N SER A 167 5.77 -14.94 5.60
CA SER A 167 5.04 -16.21 5.54
C SER A 167 3.52 -16.06 5.65
N LEU A 168 3.01 -14.99 6.29
CA LEU A 168 1.57 -14.77 6.41
C LEU A 168 0.96 -14.32 5.08
N SER A 169 1.67 -13.49 4.30
CA SER A 169 1.26 -13.20 2.91
C SER A 169 1.14 -14.46 2.08
N ARG A 170 2.11 -15.39 2.22
CA ARG A 170 2.05 -16.68 1.52
C ARG A 170 0.83 -17.50 1.93
N THR A 171 0.50 -17.57 3.22
CA THR A 171 -0.71 -18.29 3.67
C THR A 171 -2.00 -17.70 3.11
N GLN A 172 -2.07 -16.37 2.99
CA GLN A 172 -3.23 -15.70 2.41
C GLN A 172 -3.32 -15.94 0.89
N TRP A 173 -2.18 -15.92 0.20
CA TRP A 173 -2.06 -16.28 -1.22
C TRP A 173 -2.52 -17.72 -1.48
N GLU A 174 -2.05 -18.71 -0.71
CA GLU A 174 -2.48 -20.11 -0.83
C GLU A 174 -3.99 -20.25 -0.58
N SER A 175 -4.51 -19.61 0.47
CA SER A 175 -5.93 -19.64 0.80
C SER A 175 -6.79 -19.06 -0.33
N LEU A 176 -6.38 -17.92 -0.90
CA LEU A 176 -7.11 -17.29 -2.00
C LEU A 176 -7.12 -18.17 -3.25
N ILE A 177 -6.00 -18.81 -3.60
CA ILE A 177 -5.97 -19.78 -4.71
C ILE A 177 -6.98 -20.90 -4.46
N CYS A 178 -6.96 -21.51 -3.28
CA CYS A 178 -7.88 -22.61 -2.96
C CYS A 178 -9.35 -22.19 -3.00
N MET A 179 -9.67 -21.01 -2.49
CA MET A 179 -11.01 -20.44 -2.59
C MET A 179 -11.44 -20.23 -4.04
N LEU A 180 -10.59 -19.62 -4.87
CA LEU A 180 -10.90 -19.36 -6.28
C LEU A 180 -11.01 -20.65 -7.09
N MET A 181 -10.20 -21.66 -6.78
CA MET A 181 -10.28 -22.96 -7.45
C MET A 181 -11.67 -23.59 -7.35
N THR A 182 -12.47 -23.30 -6.33
CA THR A 182 -13.85 -23.82 -6.24
C THR A 182 -14.74 -23.41 -7.41
N GLY A 183 -14.48 -22.24 -8.03
CA GLY A 183 -15.21 -21.72 -9.19
C GLY A 183 -14.66 -22.11 -10.57
N VAL A 184 -13.63 -22.95 -10.61
CA VAL A 184 -13.00 -23.41 -11.86
C VAL A 184 -13.56 -24.78 -12.27
N GLU A 185 -14.01 -24.92 -13.51
CA GLU A 185 -14.52 -26.20 -14.04
C GLU A 185 -13.37 -27.18 -14.30
N ASP A 186 -12.44 -26.83 -15.20
CA ASP A 186 -11.24 -27.63 -15.46
C ASP A 186 -10.12 -27.27 -14.48
N LYS A 187 -9.90 -28.10 -13.46
CA LYS A 187 -8.82 -27.86 -12.48
C LYS A 187 -7.42 -27.91 -13.10
N ARG A 188 -7.23 -28.52 -14.27
CA ARG A 188 -5.94 -28.56 -14.97
C ARG A 188 -5.57 -27.19 -15.56
N SER A 189 -6.54 -26.30 -15.72
CA SER A 189 -6.30 -24.90 -16.09
C SER A 189 -5.59 -24.09 -15.00
N VAL A 190 -5.43 -24.64 -13.79
CA VAL A 190 -4.75 -23.99 -12.66
C VAL A 190 -3.43 -24.67 -12.38
N TYR A 191 -2.32 -23.95 -12.55
CA TYR A 191 -0.97 -24.52 -12.39
C TYR A 191 0.04 -23.48 -11.88
N GLU A 192 1.08 -23.95 -11.19
CA GLU A 192 2.23 -23.11 -10.83
C GLU A 192 3.11 -22.91 -12.07
N VAL A 193 3.52 -21.66 -12.33
CA VAL A 193 4.13 -21.25 -13.60
C VAL A 193 5.53 -21.81 -13.83
N ASN A 194 6.27 -22.13 -12.78
CA ASN A 194 7.65 -22.65 -12.86
C ASN A 194 7.73 -24.17 -12.62
N GLY A 195 6.61 -24.84 -12.35
CA GLY A 195 6.59 -26.23 -11.90
C GLY A 195 7.34 -26.47 -10.57
N HIS A 196 7.59 -25.43 -9.78
CA HIS A 196 8.35 -25.56 -8.54
C HIS A 196 7.53 -26.28 -7.46
N LYS A 197 8.19 -27.21 -6.75
CA LYS A 197 7.65 -27.68 -5.46
C LYS A 197 7.70 -26.51 -4.49
N ILE A 198 6.55 -26.09 -3.98
CA ILE A 198 6.43 -24.96 -3.07
C ILE A 198 7.25 -25.24 -1.79
N THR A 199 8.29 -24.43 -1.53
CA THR A 199 9.11 -24.50 -0.31
C THR A 199 9.22 -23.13 0.37
N LYS A 200 9.60 -23.14 1.65
CA LYS A 200 9.62 -21.94 2.52
C LYS A 200 10.63 -20.87 2.12
N GLN A 201 11.64 -21.22 1.32
CA GLN A 201 12.75 -20.33 0.94
C GLN A 201 12.57 -19.73 -0.46
N ILE A 202 11.58 -20.19 -1.22
CA ILE A 202 11.34 -19.69 -2.57
C ILE A 202 10.98 -18.21 -2.51
N ARG A 203 11.66 -17.42 -3.34
CA ARG A 203 11.44 -15.97 -3.43
C ARG A 203 10.24 -15.58 -4.29
N PHE A 204 9.82 -16.44 -5.21
CA PHE A 204 8.72 -16.21 -6.13
C PHE A 204 7.91 -17.48 -6.37
N LEU A 205 6.60 -17.39 -6.21
CA LEU A 205 5.63 -18.43 -6.56
C LEU A 205 4.55 -17.78 -7.42
N GLY A 206 4.29 -18.31 -8.61
CA GLY A 206 3.25 -17.79 -9.48
C GLY A 206 2.24 -18.88 -9.82
N VAL A 207 0.95 -18.61 -9.64
CA VAL A 207 -0.12 -19.54 -10.06
C VAL A 207 -0.96 -18.89 -11.14
N ARG A 208 -1.23 -19.66 -12.18
CA ARG A 208 -1.97 -19.22 -13.36
C ARG A 208 -3.32 -19.93 -13.43
N PHE A 209 -4.38 -19.15 -13.57
CA PHE A 209 -5.73 -19.62 -13.91
C PHE A 209 -5.95 -19.38 -15.41
N SER A 210 -5.51 -20.31 -16.25
CA SER A 210 -5.41 -20.09 -17.70
C SER A 210 -6.75 -19.76 -18.36
N SER A 211 -7.84 -20.43 -17.98
CA SER A 211 -9.21 -20.18 -18.46
C SER A 211 -9.72 -18.75 -18.21
N PHE A 212 -9.13 -18.04 -17.24
CA PHE A 212 -9.49 -16.67 -16.87
C PHE A 212 -8.46 -15.64 -17.31
N ASN A 213 -7.39 -16.04 -17.99
CA ASN A 213 -6.25 -15.15 -18.22
C ASN A 213 -5.73 -14.42 -16.93
N PHE A 214 -5.99 -14.98 -15.75
CA PHE A 214 -5.66 -14.42 -14.45
C PHE A 214 -4.37 -15.05 -13.88
N SER A 215 -3.48 -14.23 -13.30
CA SER A 215 -2.33 -14.69 -12.52
C SER A 215 -2.35 -14.16 -11.09
N ILE A 216 -1.88 -15.00 -10.17
CA ILE A 216 -1.75 -14.66 -8.76
C ILE A 216 -0.36 -15.07 -8.26
N ASP A 217 0.41 -14.08 -7.86
CA ASP A 217 1.83 -14.24 -7.54
C ASP A 217 2.08 -13.96 -6.07
N PHE A 218 3.11 -14.62 -5.52
CA PHE A 218 3.68 -14.32 -4.22
C PHE A 218 5.17 -14.06 -4.35
N TYR A 219 5.63 -12.93 -3.84
CA TYR A 219 7.03 -12.62 -3.68
C TYR A 219 7.40 -12.51 -2.20
N ARG A 220 8.43 -13.26 -1.82
CA ARG A 220 8.95 -13.26 -0.46
C ARG A 220 9.85 -12.04 -0.25
N SER A 221 9.29 -11.02 0.40
CA SER A 221 10.02 -9.87 0.90
C SER A 221 9.64 -9.62 2.35
N VAL A 222 10.31 -10.33 3.25
CA VAL A 222 9.95 -10.43 4.67
C VAL A 222 9.80 -9.06 5.35
N PHE A 223 10.73 -8.16 5.08
CA PHE A 223 10.76 -6.82 5.67
C PHE A 223 10.35 -5.73 4.67
N LEU A 224 9.98 -6.08 3.43
CA LEU A 224 9.71 -5.17 2.28
C LEU A 224 10.91 -4.31 1.83
N VAL A 225 11.94 -4.21 2.67
CA VAL A 225 13.14 -3.40 2.47
C VAL A 225 14.37 -4.27 2.27
N GLN A 226 15.39 -3.68 1.63
CA GLN A 226 16.61 -4.39 1.32
C GLN A 226 17.47 -4.64 2.58
N PRO A 227 17.89 -5.89 2.84
CA PRO A 227 18.98 -6.17 3.76
C PRO A 227 20.30 -5.57 3.23
N GLY A 228 21.04 -4.91 4.11
CA GLY A 228 22.28 -4.22 3.79
C GLY A 228 23.49 -4.78 4.54
N PRO A 229 24.71 -4.39 4.12
CA PRO A 229 25.94 -4.75 4.80
C PRO A 229 26.00 -4.09 6.19
N VAL A 230 26.56 -4.81 7.15
CA VAL A 230 26.76 -4.31 8.51
C VAL A 230 27.77 -3.15 8.48
N PRO A 231 27.47 -1.98 9.08
CA PRO A 231 28.41 -0.86 9.15
C PRO A 231 29.72 -1.27 9.85
N ARG A 232 30.85 -0.77 9.37
CA ARG A 232 32.20 -1.13 9.91
C ARG A 232 32.36 -0.99 11.42
N ARG A 233 31.65 -0.04 12.04
CA ARG A 233 31.70 0.24 13.48
C ARG A 233 30.56 -0.42 14.28
N ALA A 234 29.77 -1.29 13.66
CA ALA A 234 28.69 -1.95 14.36
C ALA A 234 29.23 -3.01 15.34
N PRO A 235 28.51 -3.27 16.45
CA PRO A 235 28.85 -4.35 17.37
C PRO A 235 28.92 -5.70 16.65
N LYS A 236 29.86 -6.58 17.04
CA LYS A 236 30.05 -7.92 16.43
C LYS A 236 28.79 -8.80 16.43
N ARG A 237 27.85 -8.55 17.36
CA ARG A 237 26.55 -9.25 17.43
C ARG A 237 25.59 -8.90 16.29
N VAL A 238 25.82 -7.80 15.56
CA VAL A 238 24.97 -7.39 14.43
C VAL A 238 25.38 -8.19 13.20
N LYS A 239 24.53 -9.13 12.77
CA LYS A 239 24.77 -9.96 11.58
C LYS A 239 24.27 -9.34 10.28
N THR A 240 23.26 -8.49 10.35
CA THR A 240 22.61 -7.87 9.17
C THR A 240 21.97 -6.56 9.59
N VAL A 241 21.83 -5.62 8.65
CA VAL A 241 21.05 -4.39 8.84
C VAL A 241 19.94 -4.30 7.79
N LEU A 242 18.85 -3.61 8.12
CA LEU A 242 17.77 -3.32 7.17
C LEU A 242 17.91 -1.87 6.70
N ARG A 243 17.84 -1.65 5.40
CA ARG A 243 17.87 -0.31 4.80
C ARG A 243 16.45 0.23 4.63
N LEU A 244 15.95 0.94 5.64
CA LEU A 244 14.57 1.46 5.64
C LEU A 244 14.30 2.48 4.52
N ASP A 245 15.36 3.06 3.95
CA ASP A 245 15.34 3.98 2.82
C ASP A 245 15.24 3.29 1.45
N LYS A 246 15.31 1.95 1.40
CA LYS A 246 15.40 1.20 0.14
C LYS A 246 14.54 -0.05 0.13
N MET A 247 13.62 -0.13 -0.83
CA MET A 247 12.82 -1.33 -1.09
C MET A 247 13.71 -2.53 -1.41
N ASP A 248 13.19 -3.73 -1.15
CA ASP A 248 13.81 -5.00 -1.54
C ASP A 248 14.20 -4.97 -3.02
N SER A 249 15.32 -5.60 -3.37
CA SER A 249 15.84 -5.61 -4.74
C SER A 249 14.88 -6.27 -5.73
N ILE A 250 13.97 -7.12 -5.25
CA ILE A 250 12.94 -7.78 -6.06
C ILE A 250 11.75 -6.87 -6.37
N SER A 251 11.72 -5.62 -5.88
CA SER A 251 10.55 -4.74 -6.03
C SER A 251 10.19 -4.37 -7.46
N LYS A 252 11.12 -4.54 -8.41
CA LYS A 252 10.87 -4.29 -9.84
C LYS A 252 9.94 -5.31 -10.46
N GLU A 253 9.81 -6.50 -9.87
CA GLU A 253 9.04 -7.63 -10.41
C GLU A 253 7.52 -7.49 -10.25
N TRP A 254 7.05 -6.57 -9.40
CA TRP A 254 5.63 -6.42 -9.05
C TRP A 254 5.06 -5.04 -9.40
N ILE A 255 5.81 -4.23 -10.14
CA ILE A 255 5.44 -2.84 -10.47
C ILE A 255 4.24 -2.75 -11.44
N ASP A 256 4.06 -3.76 -12.27
CA ASP A 256 3.03 -3.89 -13.31
C ASP A 256 1.81 -4.72 -12.83
N SER A 257 1.64 -4.87 -11.51
CA SER A 257 0.49 -5.57 -10.94
C SER A 257 -0.79 -4.73 -11.00
N ASP A 258 -1.92 -5.37 -11.32
CA ASP A 258 -3.24 -4.72 -11.22
C ASP A 258 -3.67 -4.52 -9.75
N VAL A 259 -3.29 -5.48 -8.90
CA VAL A 259 -3.59 -5.47 -7.46
C VAL A 259 -2.35 -5.90 -6.72
N LEU A 260 -1.89 -5.06 -5.80
CA LEU A 260 -0.69 -5.30 -4.99
C LEU A 260 -1.06 -5.33 -3.50
N ILE A 261 -0.71 -6.42 -2.82
CA ILE A 261 -1.06 -6.68 -1.42
C ILE A 261 0.22 -6.87 -0.63
N PHE A 262 0.49 -5.95 0.29
CA PHE A 262 1.67 -6.01 1.16
C PHE A 262 1.32 -6.54 2.55
N ASN A 263 2.24 -7.31 3.14
CA ASN A 263 2.27 -7.61 4.57
C ASN A 263 3.71 -7.63 5.08
N SER A 264 3.95 -7.01 6.22
CA SER A 264 5.17 -7.21 6.99
C SER A 264 4.88 -6.96 8.46
N GLY A 265 4.94 -8.02 9.26
CA GLY A 265 4.61 -7.92 10.69
C GLY A 265 5.22 -9.04 11.50
N HIS A 266 5.14 -10.28 11.00
CA HIS A 266 5.49 -11.47 11.76
C HIS A 266 7.00 -11.55 12.08
N TRP A 267 7.84 -10.79 11.38
CA TRP A 267 9.30 -10.76 11.57
C TRP A 267 9.80 -9.57 12.39
N TRP A 268 8.96 -8.60 12.70
CA TRP A 268 9.30 -7.43 13.52
C TRP A 268 9.20 -7.73 15.02
N THR A 269 9.82 -8.82 15.45
CA THR A 269 9.88 -9.23 16.86
C THR A 269 11.32 -9.26 17.34
N ARG A 270 11.54 -9.04 18.64
CA ARG A 270 12.88 -8.98 19.22
C ARG A 270 13.70 -10.23 18.89
N THR A 271 13.14 -11.41 19.09
CA THR A 271 13.80 -12.68 18.80
C THR A 271 14.21 -12.79 17.33
N LYS A 272 13.34 -12.38 16.40
CA LYS A 272 13.66 -12.47 14.98
C LYS A 272 14.64 -11.38 14.50
N LEU A 273 14.66 -10.22 15.16
CA LEU A 273 15.56 -9.13 14.77
C LEU A 273 16.95 -9.27 15.38
N PHE A 274 17.08 -9.84 16.57
CA PHE A 274 18.30 -9.78 17.36
C PHE A 274 18.86 -11.14 17.82
N GLU A 275 18.09 -12.23 17.72
CA GLU A 275 18.47 -13.54 18.27
C GLU A 275 18.61 -14.64 17.18
N MET A 276 18.40 -14.31 15.90
CA MET A 276 18.65 -15.21 14.75
C MET A 276 20.14 -15.29 14.38
#